data_AF-A0A1X7VJ18-F1
#
_entry.id   AF-A0A1X7VJ18-F1
#
_cell.length_a   1.000
_cell.length_b   1.000
_cell.length_c   1.000
_cell.angle_alpha   90.00
_cell.angle_beta   90.00
_cell.angle_gamma   90.00
#
_symmetry.space_group_name_H-M   'P 1'
#
loop_
_entity.id
_entity.type
_entity.pdbx_description
1 polymer ?
#
loop_
_entity_poly.entity_id
_entity_poly.type
_entity_poly.pdbx_seq_one_letter_code
_entity_poly.pdbx_strand_id
1 'polypeptide(L)'
;MIYWLLYARPKKKELRIAIIGQSVFGQEVYSLLRRQGKNVVGVFTVPDNNGRPDPLAAQAEKDGTPVFKIPRWRLKGQLLPDVYEQYK
;
A
#
# COMPACT_ATOMS: atom_id res chain seq x y z
N MET A 1 24.97 -5.13 -39.88
CA MET A 1 23.68 -4.69 -39.29
C MET A 1 23.32 -5.53 -38.07
N ILE A 2 24.14 -5.54 -36.99
CA ILE A 2 23.92 -6.35 -35.77
C ILE A 2 24.25 -5.59 -34.45
N TYR A 3 24.72 -4.33 -34.50
CA TYR A 3 25.21 -3.61 -33.30
C TYR A 3 24.14 -3.10 -32.31
N TRP A 4 22.85 -3.40 -32.50
CA TRP A 4 21.76 -2.81 -31.70
C TRP A 4 21.21 -3.68 -30.55
N LEU A 5 21.62 -4.95 -30.42
CA LEU A 5 21.04 -5.85 -29.41
C LEU A 5 21.63 -5.73 -27.99
N LEU A 6 22.71 -4.96 -27.80
CA LEU A 6 23.41 -4.84 -26.51
C LEU A 6 23.08 -3.58 -25.71
N TYR A 7 22.16 -2.72 -26.17
CA TYR A 7 21.67 -1.63 -25.34
C TYR A 7 20.72 -2.20 -24.27
N ALA A 8 21.30 -2.79 -23.22
CA ALA A 8 20.61 -3.13 -22.01
C ALA A 8 19.90 -1.87 -21.50
N ARG A 9 18.58 -1.80 -21.69
CA ARG A 9 17.79 -0.71 -21.12
C ARG A 9 18.06 -0.70 -19.62
N PRO A 10 18.44 0.44 -19.03
CA PRO A 10 18.65 0.51 -17.59
C PRO A 10 17.37 0.02 -16.91
N LYS A 11 17.50 -0.96 -16.01
CA LYS A 11 16.39 -1.55 -15.26
C LYS A 11 15.68 -0.39 -14.57
N LYS A 12 14.49 -0.02 -15.04
CA LYS A 12 13.70 1.06 -14.44
C LYS A 12 13.48 0.68 -12.98
N LYS A 13 13.92 1.54 -12.04
CA LYS A 13 13.67 1.31 -10.61
C LYS A 13 12.17 1.09 -10.43
N GLU A 14 11.81 -0.07 -9.90
CA GLU A 14 10.42 -0.43 -9.72
C GLU A 14 9.84 0.42 -8.58
N LEU A 15 8.78 1.17 -8.87
CA LEU A 15 8.12 2.00 -7.87
C LEU A 15 7.38 1.10 -6.89
N ARG A 16 7.76 1.20 -5.61
CA ARG A 16 7.06 0.58 -4.48
C ARG A 16 5.98 1.54 -4.00
N ILE A 17 4.73 1.10 -3.98
CA ILE A 17 3.56 1.94 -3.70
C ILE A 17 2.97 1.53 -2.35
N ALA A 18 2.85 2.47 -1.43
CA ALA A 18 1.98 2.35 -0.27
C ALA A 18 0.66 3.08 -0.55
N ILE A 19 -0.47 2.47 -0.21
CA ILE A 19 -1.79 3.10 -0.35
C ILE A 19 -2.28 3.48 1.04
N ILE A 20 -2.66 4.74 1.22
CA ILE A 20 -3.25 5.26 2.46
C ILE A 20 -4.63 5.78 2.10
N GLY A 21 -5.68 5.06 2.49
CA GLY A 21 -7.04 5.33 2.04
C GLY A 21 -8.06 4.47 2.74
N GLN A 22 -9.31 4.53 2.27
CA GLN A 22 -10.44 3.79 2.83
C GLN A 22 -11.54 3.62 1.77
N SER A 23 -12.62 2.93 2.12
CA SER A 23 -13.83 2.72 1.33
C SER A 23 -13.63 1.95 0.01
N VAL A 24 -14.71 1.83 -0.76
CA VAL A 24 -14.72 1.21 -2.09
C VAL A 24 -13.80 1.96 -3.07
N PHE A 25 -13.68 3.29 -2.97
CA PHE A 25 -12.78 4.05 -3.84
C PHE A 25 -11.31 3.61 -3.67
N GLY A 26 -10.86 3.43 -2.43
CA GLY A 26 -9.52 2.92 -2.15
C GLY A 26 -9.30 1.52 -2.71
N GLN A 27 -10.30 0.65 -2.57
CA GLN A 27 -10.28 -0.72 -3.11
C GLN A 27 -10.12 -0.73 -4.64
N GLU A 28 -10.84 0.12 -5.36
CA GLU A 28 -10.77 0.20 -6.83
C GLU A 28 -9.41 0.70 -7.30
N VAL A 29 -8.85 1.73 -6.64
CA VAL A 29 -7.50 2.24 -6.94
C VAL A 29 -6.45 1.14 -6.69
N TYR A 30 -6.53 0.46 -5.55
CA TYR A 30 -5.66 -0.67 -5.22
C TYR A 30 -5.74 -1.77 -6.29
N SER A 31 -6.96 -2.17 -6.67
CA SER A 31 -7.20 -3.22 -7.66
C SER A 31 -6.65 -2.84 -9.03
N LEU A 32 -6.83 -1.59 -9.46
CA LEU A 32 -6.30 -1.08 -10.72
C LEU A 32 -4.77 -1.09 -10.74
N LEU A 33 -4.13 -0.63 -9.66
CA LEU A 33 -2.66 -0.62 -9.56
C LEU A 33 -2.08 -2.04 -9.61
N ARG A 34 -2.69 -2.99 -8.90
CA ARG A 34 -2.29 -4.41 -8.95
C ARG A 34 -2.46 -5.00 -10.35
N ARG A 35 -3.60 -4.75 -11.03
CA ARG A 35 -3.83 -5.19 -12.42
C ARG A 35 -2.83 -4.60 -13.41
N GLN A 36 -2.34 -3.39 -13.17
CA GLN A 36 -1.27 -2.77 -13.96
C GLN A 36 0.15 -3.31 -13.64
N GLY A 37 0.26 -4.34 -12.81
CA GLY A 37 1.54 -4.92 -12.40
C GLY A 37 2.37 -3.98 -11.52
N LYS A 38 1.73 -3.04 -10.81
CA LYS A 38 2.45 -2.16 -9.88
C LYS A 38 2.71 -2.89 -8.57
N ASN A 39 3.89 -2.62 -8.00
CA ASN A 39 4.30 -3.19 -6.74
C ASN A 39 3.68 -2.42 -5.56
N VAL A 40 2.47 -2.80 -5.17
CA VAL A 40 1.83 -2.31 -3.95
C VAL A 40 2.41 -3.08 -2.76
N VAL A 41 3.10 -2.39 -1.86
CA VAL A 41 3.87 -2.98 -0.76
C VAL A 41 3.19 -2.88 0.60
N GLY A 42 2.11 -2.12 0.69
CA GLY A 42 1.36 -1.98 1.94
C GLY A 42 0.13 -1.10 1.77
N VAL A 43 -0.85 -1.35 2.62
CA VAL A 43 -2.12 -0.62 2.66
C VAL A 43 -2.37 -0.15 4.08
N PHE A 44 -2.60 1.15 4.23
CA PHE A 44 -2.97 1.78 5.49
C PHE A 44 -4.42 2.24 5.39
N THR A 45 -5.27 1.73 6.27
CA THR A 45 -6.71 2.04 6.29
C THR A 45 -7.21 2.20 7.72
N VAL A 46 -8.50 2.50 7.86
CA VAL A 46 -9.17 2.69 9.14
C VAL A 46 -9.32 1.35 9.90
N PRO A 47 -9.38 1.39 11.24
CA PRO A 47 -9.75 0.23 12.04
C PRO A 47 -11.13 -0.32 11.68
N ASP A 48 -11.33 -1.60 12.01
CA ASP A 48 -12.60 -2.27 11.75
C ASP A 48 -13.73 -1.62 12.56
N ASN A 49 -14.89 -1.45 11.94
CA ASN A 49 -16.08 -0.93 12.60
C ASN A 49 -17.02 -2.10 12.91
N ASN A 50 -17.27 -2.36 14.19
CA ASN A 50 -18.08 -3.49 14.66
C ASN A 50 -17.66 -4.84 14.05
N GLY A 51 -16.34 -5.08 13.94
CA GLY A 51 -15.77 -6.30 13.36
C GLY A 51 -15.88 -6.38 11.84
N ARG A 52 -16.42 -5.36 11.17
CA ARG A 52 -16.43 -5.27 9.71
C ARG A 52 -15.18 -4.51 9.23
N PRO A 53 -14.33 -5.15 8.42
CA PRO A 53 -13.19 -4.47 7.83
C PRO A 53 -13.62 -3.50 6.75
N ASP A 54 -12.81 -2.46 6.56
CA ASP A 54 -12.92 -1.57 5.42
C ASP A 54 -12.75 -2.34 4.09
N PRO A 55 -13.49 -2.02 3.01
CA PRO A 55 -13.41 -2.75 1.74
C PRO A 55 -12.00 -2.81 1.14
N LEU A 56 -11.19 -1.76 1.31
CA LEU A 56 -9.79 -1.76 0.88
C LEU A 56 -8.96 -2.73 1.72
N ALA A 57 -9.17 -2.77 3.04
CA ALA A 57 -8.51 -3.73 3.94
C ALA A 57 -8.84 -5.17 3.53
N ALA A 58 -10.12 -5.47 3.36
CA ALA A 58 -10.59 -6.81 3.03
C ALA A 58 -10.03 -7.30 1.68
N GLN A 59 -9.92 -6.41 0.69
CA GLN A 59 -9.33 -6.76 -0.60
C GLN A 59 -7.82 -6.95 -0.52
N ALA A 60 -7.10 -6.08 0.19
CA ALA A 60 -5.65 -6.17 0.34
C ALA A 60 -5.23 -7.42 1.14
N GLU A 61 -5.96 -7.76 2.20
CA GLU A 61 -5.75 -8.98 3.00
C GLU A 61 -5.94 -10.25 2.14
N LYS A 62 -7.00 -10.31 1.32
CA LYS A 62 -7.25 -11.43 0.39
C LYS A 62 -6.11 -11.65 -0.60
N ASP A 63 -5.48 -10.55 -1.03
CA ASP A 63 -4.40 -10.55 -2.00
C ASP A 63 -3.01 -10.77 -1.37
N GLY A 64 -2.93 -10.90 -0.05
CA GLY A 64 -1.68 -11.07 0.71
C GLY A 64 -0.85 -9.79 0.84
N THR A 65 -1.41 -8.62 0.57
CA THR A 65 -0.72 -7.34 0.77
C THR A 65 -0.76 -6.97 2.26
N PRO A 66 0.35 -6.54 2.88
CA PRO A 66 0.36 -6.09 4.27
C PRO A 66 -0.65 -4.97 4.52
N VAL A 67 -1.51 -5.14 5.53
CA VAL A 67 -2.53 -4.17 5.92
C VAL A 67 -2.27 -3.63 7.33
N PHE A 68 -2.35 -2.32 7.46
CA PHE A 68 -2.07 -1.59 8.68
C PHE A 68 -3.28 -0.73 9.04
N LYS A 69 -3.88 -1.00 10.21
CA LYS A 69 -5.11 -0.34 10.68
C LYS A 69 -4.79 0.63 11.81
N ILE A 70 -4.22 1.79 11.46
CA ILE A 70 -3.74 2.76 12.46
C ILE A 70 -4.87 3.77 12.77
N PRO A 71 -5.37 3.82 14.03
CA PRO A 71 -6.48 4.70 14.39
C PRO A 71 -6.09 6.19 14.34
N ARG A 72 -4.82 6.51 14.61
CA ARG A 72 -4.29 7.88 14.62
C ARG A 72 -2.77 7.87 14.46
N TRP A 73 -2.26 8.87 13.76
CA TRP A 73 -0.82 9.03 13.48
C TRP A 73 -0.12 10.01 14.41
N ARG A 74 -0.86 10.95 14.99
CA ARG A 74 -0.36 11.96 15.95
C ARG A 74 -1.38 12.18 17.06
N LEU A 75 -0.91 12.59 18.23
CA LEU A 75 -1.73 13.03 19.35
C LEU A 75 -1.22 14.40 19.81
N LYS A 76 -2.08 15.43 19.79
CA LYS A 76 -1.72 16.80 20.17
C LYS A 76 -0.45 17.32 19.47
N GLY A 77 -0.28 16.99 18.19
CA GLY A 77 0.90 17.38 17.40
C GLY A 77 2.16 16.56 17.68
N GLN A 78 2.16 15.64 18.64
CA GLN A 78 3.28 14.74 18.89
C GLN A 78 3.10 13.41 18.15
N LEU A 79 4.22 12.80 17.76
CA LEU A 79 4.26 11.43 17.23
C LEU A 79 3.84 10.45 18.34
N LEU A 80 3.08 9.41 18.00
CA LEU A 80 2.82 8.33 18.96
C LEU A 80 4.05 7.41 19.02
N PRO A 81 4.72 7.26 20.18
CA PRO A 81 5.89 6.39 20.31
C PRO A 81 5.58 4.94 19.90
N ASP A 82 4.43 4.41 20.31
CA ASP A 82 4.04 3.03 20.01
C ASP A 82 3.91 2.78 18.50
N VAL A 83 3.33 3.74 17.77
CA VAL A 83 3.23 3.66 16.32
C VAL A 83 4.64 3.79 15.72
N TYR A 84 5.49 4.69 16.21
CA TYR A 84 6.84 4.83 15.67
C TYR A 84 7.68 3.57 15.83
N GLU A 85 7.68 2.97 17.02
CA GLU A 85 8.46 1.76 17.31
C GLU A 85 7.96 0.54 16.51
N GLN A 86 6.67 0.47 16.20
CA GLN A 86 6.11 -0.63 15.41
C GLN A 86 6.61 -0.66 13.95
N TYR A 87 7.11 0.47 13.41
CA TYR A 87 7.49 0.60 11.99
C TYR A 87 8.93 1.07 11.77
N LYS A 88 9.78 1.03 12.81
CA LYS A 88 11.23 1.29 12.71
C LYS A 88 11.97 0.11 12.08
#